data_AF-A0A4R2HD09-F1
#
_entry.id   AF-A0A4R2HD09-F1
#
_cell.length_a   1.000
_cell.length_b   1.000
_cell.length_c   1.000
_cell.angle_alpha   90.00
_cell.angle_beta   90.00
_cell.angle_gamma   90.00
#
_symmetry.space_group_name_H-M   'P 1'
#
loop_
_entity.id
_entity.type
_entity.pdbx_description
1 polymer ?
#
loop_
_entity_poly.entity_id
_entity_poly.type
_entity_poly.pdbx_seq_one_letter_code
_entity_poly.pdbx_strand_id
1 'polypeptide(L)'
;MYRKDLITSEIQKLAEVLARIMGLKLEGKLKDAQEIFNETMENSFTLPIDILESEEHTTFETWLEKCDFPPEKLDSLSEFLYYELGISTERNQIIAPKLNLVYQYLADQHKIVHLVNLHRQKTIQQYI
;
A
#
# COMPACT_ATOMS: atom_id res chain seq x y z
N MET A 1 -0.76 -23.92 12.72
CA MET A 1 0.66 -23.51 12.85
C MET A 1 1.16 -23.03 11.50
N TYR A 2 1.47 -23.92 10.54
CA TYR A 2 2.10 -23.58 9.26
C TYR A 2 1.59 -22.34 8.50
N ARG A 3 0.28 -22.16 8.29
CA ARG A 3 -0.25 -21.02 7.51
C ARG A 3 -0.07 -19.67 8.21
N LYS A 4 -0.20 -19.63 9.54
CA LYS A 4 -0.02 -18.39 10.33
C LYS A 4 1.46 -18.00 10.41
N ASP A 5 2.35 -18.99 10.49
CA ASP A 5 3.79 -18.76 10.59
C ASP A 5 4.34 -18.23 9.24
N LEU A 6 3.80 -18.72 8.12
CA LEU A 6 4.14 -18.24 6.78
C LEU A 6 3.69 -16.79 6.54
N ILE A 7 2.44 -16.44 6.90
CA ILE A 7 1.95 -15.06 6.79
C ILE A 7 2.81 -14.14 7.66
N THR A 8 3.06 -14.51 8.92
CA THR A 8 3.89 -13.70 9.82
C THR A 8 5.28 -13.44 9.24
N SER A 9 5.93 -14.46 8.65
CA SER A 9 7.23 -14.30 8.02
C SER A 9 7.17 -13.39 6.79
N GLU A 10 6.11 -13.46 5.98
CA GLU A 10 5.90 -12.57 4.84
C GLU A 10 5.73 -11.12 5.28
N ILE A 11 4.90 -10.87 6.30
CA ILE A 11 4.67 -9.53 6.86
C ILE A 11 5.97 -8.95 7.44
N GLN A 12 6.79 -9.76 8.12
CA GLN A 12 8.11 -9.33 8.61
C GLN A 12 9.04 -8.91 7.47
N LYS A 13 9.11 -9.69 6.39
CA LYS A 13 9.89 -9.33 5.21
C LYS A 13 9.41 -8.05 4.56
N LEU A 14 8.09 -7.85 4.45
CA LEU A 14 7.51 -6.61 3.94
C LEU A 14 7.88 -5.41 4.80
N ALA A 15 7.86 -5.55 6.12
CA ALA A 15 8.28 -4.49 7.04
C ALA A 15 9.77 -4.14 6.89
N GLU A 16 10.64 -5.14 6.73
CA GLU A 16 12.07 -4.93 6.48
C GLU A 16 12.32 -4.20 5.16
N VAL A 17 11.60 -4.58 4.10
CA VAL A 17 11.67 -3.92 2.79
C VAL A 17 11.21 -2.46 2.90
N LEU A 18 10.09 -2.21 3.58
CA LEU A 18 9.60 -0.84 3.78
C LEU A 18 10.62 0.01 4.56
N ALA A 19 11.19 -0.52 5.63
CA ALA A 19 12.24 0.16 6.39
C ALA A 19 13.46 0.51 5.52
N ARG A 20 13.85 -0.39 4.62
CA ARG A 20 14.92 -0.14 3.64
C ARG A 20 14.56 0.98 2.67
N ILE A 21 13.35 0.98 2.11
CA ILE A 21 12.87 2.05 1.22
C ILE A 21 12.91 3.40 1.96
N MET A 22 12.41 3.44 3.19
CA MET A 22 12.44 4.66 4.02
C MET A 22 13.87 5.15 4.28
N GLY A 23 14.80 4.24 4.59
CA GLY A 23 16.22 4.58 4.77
C GLY A 23 16.83 5.21 3.51
N LEU A 24 16.56 4.63 2.33
CA LEU A 24 17.04 5.17 1.06
C LEU A 24 16.46 6.56 0.76
N LYS A 25 15.18 6.79 1.07
CA LYS A 25 14.54 8.12 0.93
C LYS A 25 15.24 9.16 1.81
N LEU A 26 15.57 8.80 3.06
CA LEU A 26 16.31 9.69 3.98
C LEU A 26 17.74 9.99 3.50
N GLU A 27 18.38 9.03 2.84
CA GLU A 27 19.70 9.19 2.21
C GLU A 27 19.66 9.98 0.89
N GLY A 28 18.47 10.38 0.42
CA GLY A 28 18.29 11.07 -0.86
C GLY A 28 18.39 10.15 -2.09
N LYS A 29 18.46 8.83 -1.90
CA LYS A 29 18.52 7.81 -2.96
C LYS A 29 17.12 7.47 -3.46
N LEU A 30 16.42 8.48 -3.98
CA LEU A 30 15.01 8.37 -4.37
C LEU A 30 14.78 7.37 -5.50
N LYS A 31 15.71 7.26 -6.45
CA LYS A 31 15.62 6.32 -7.57
C LYS A 31 15.68 4.86 -7.08
N ASP A 32 16.68 4.53 -6.26
CA ASP A 32 16.82 3.20 -5.68
C ASP A 32 15.61 2.82 -4.80
N ALA A 33 15.10 3.80 -4.04
CA ALA A 33 13.88 3.62 -3.25
C ALA A 33 12.67 3.32 -4.13
N GLN A 34 12.53 4.01 -5.26
CA GLN A 34 11.44 3.81 -6.21
C GLN A 34 11.55 2.45 -6.92
N GLU A 35 12.76 2.03 -7.30
CA GLU A 35 13.01 0.74 -7.93
C GLU A 35 12.56 -0.40 -6.99
N ILE A 36 12.99 -0.37 -5.73
CA ILE A 36 12.58 -1.37 -4.73
C ILE A 36 11.07 -1.32 -4.46
N PHE A 37 10.48 -0.13 -4.42
CA PHE A 37 9.03 0.02 -4.27
C PHE A 37 8.29 -0.66 -5.42
N ASN A 38 8.68 -0.38 -6.67
CA ASN A 38 8.04 -0.94 -7.85
C ASN A 38 8.17 -2.47 -7.89
N GLU A 39 9.38 -2.98 -7.65
CA GLU A 39 9.63 -4.43 -7.54
C GLU A 39 8.76 -5.08 -6.45
N THR A 40 8.53 -4.37 -5.33
CA THR A 40 7.71 -4.88 -4.23
C THR A 40 6.24 -4.95 -4.61
N MET A 41 5.71 -3.93 -5.30
CA MET A 41 4.33 -3.94 -5.79
C MET A 41 4.09 -5.11 -6.73
N GLU A 42 4.98 -5.31 -7.70
CA GLU A 42 4.83 -6.38 -8.68
C GLU A 42 5.04 -7.78 -8.09
N ASN A 43 6.12 -7.98 -7.31
CA ASN A 43 6.49 -9.33 -6.87
C ASN A 43 5.78 -9.78 -5.60
N SER A 44 5.60 -8.87 -4.63
CA SER A 44 5.01 -9.23 -3.34
C SER A 44 3.51 -9.05 -3.34
N PHE A 45 3.01 -7.97 -3.97
CA PHE A 45 1.60 -7.66 -4.01
C PHE A 45 0.93 -8.02 -5.34
N THR A 46 1.66 -8.58 -6.32
CA THR A 46 1.10 -8.89 -7.65
C THR A 46 0.26 -7.72 -8.19
N LEU A 47 0.74 -6.50 -7.93
CA LEU A 47 0.13 -5.24 -8.29
C LEU A 47 1.01 -4.62 -9.39
N PRO A 48 0.61 -4.78 -10.66
CA PRO A 48 1.27 -4.12 -11.77
C PRO A 48 1.31 -2.60 -11.58
N ILE A 49 2.43 -1.98 -11.92
CA ILE A 49 2.61 -0.53 -11.74
C ILE A 49 1.65 0.26 -12.63
N ASP A 50 1.33 -0.23 -13.82
CA ASP A 50 0.31 0.39 -14.69
C ASP A 50 -1.08 0.41 -14.05
N ILE A 51 -1.44 -0.60 -13.26
CA ILE A 51 -2.69 -0.60 -12.46
C ILE A 51 -2.60 0.40 -11.31
N LEU A 52 -1.45 0.47 -10.62
CA LEU A 52 -1.22 1.42 -9.52
C LEU A 52 -1.16 2.88 -10.00
N GLU A 53 -0.62 3.14 -11.18
CA GLU A 53 -0.52 4.50 -11.75
C GLU A 53 -1.76 4.89 -12.56
N SER A 54 -2.66 3.95 -12.87
CA SER A 54 -3.87 4.22 -13.64
C SER A 54 -4.69 5.35 -13.03
N GLU A 55 -5.11 6.29 -13.88
CA GLU A 55 -6.07 7.35 -13.54
C GLU A 55 -7.49 6.78 -13.42
N GLU A 56 -7.77 5.63 -14.06
CA GLU A 56 -9.06 4.97 -13.99
C GLU A 56 -9.21 4.25 -12.64
N HIS A 57 -9.97 4.88 -11.74
CA HIS A 57 -10.22 4.38 -10.39
C HIS A 57 -10.73 2.93 -10.35
N THR A 58 -11.60 2.57 -11.30
CA THR A 58 -12.20 1.24 -11.45
C THR A 58 -11.18 0.15 -11.75
N THR A 59 -10.03 0.48 -12.36
CA THR A 59 -8.98 -0.50 -12.68
C THR A 59 -8.36 -1.04 -11.39
N PHE A 60 -8.04 -0.15 -10.45
CA PHE A 60 -7.48 -0.54 -9.16
C PHE A 60 -8.52 -1.24 -8.28
N GLU A 61 -9.76 -0.76 -8.26
CA GLU A 61 -10.86 -1.40 -7.53
C GLU A 61 -11.08 -2.85 -8.00
N THR A 62 -11.14 -3.07 -9.32
CA THR A 62 -11.29 -4.41 -9.91
C THR A 62 -10.11 -5.32 -9.55
N TRP A 63 -8.89 -4.77 -9.48
CA TRP A 63 -7.72 -5.52 -9.04
C TRP A 63 -7.84 -5.89 -7.56
N LEU A 64 -8.27 -4.95 -6.71
CA LEU A 64 -8.40 -5.14 -5.26
C LEU A 64 -9.42 -6.24 -4.92
N GLU A 65 -10.56 -6.26 -5.61
CA GLU A 65 -11.59 -7.30 -5.44
C GLU A 65 -11.11 -8.69 -5.88
N LYS A 66 -10.15 -8.77 -6.79
CA LYS A 66 -9.59 -10.03 -7.30
C LYS A 66 -8.38 -10.51 -6.50
N CYS A 67 -7.67 -9.60 -5.84
CA CYS A 67 -6.55 -9.96 -4.99
C CYS A 67 -7.12 -10.56 -3.69
N ASP A 68 -7.18 -11.89 -3.60
CA ASP A 68 -7.64 -12.63 -2.41
C ASP A 68 -6.60 -12.56 -1.27
N PHE A 69 -6.22 -11.34 -0.91
CA PHE A 69 -5.20 -11.09 0.09
C PHE A 69 -5.75 -11.17 1.50
N PRO A 70 -4.99 -11.79 2.42
CA PRO A 70 -5.34 -11.74 3.82
C PRO A 70 -5.24 -10.29 4.33
N PRO A 71 -6.06 -9.92 5.33
CA PRO A 71 -6.10 -8.55 5.84
C PRO A 71 -4.74 -8.02 6.31
N GLU A 72 -3.86 -8.86 6.87
CA GLU A 72 -2.52 -8.47 7.29
C GLU A 72 -1.65 -8.00 6.11
N LYS A 73 -1.83 -8.63 4.95
CA LYS A 73 -1.10 -8.28 3.72
C LYS A 73 -1.66 -7.01 3.09
N LEU A 74 -2.98 -6.80 3.13
CA LEU A 74 -3.61 -5.55 2.72
C LEU A 74 -3.24 -4.38 3.65
N ASP A 75 -3.13 -4.64 4.95
CA ASP A 75 -2.63 -3.65 5.92
C ASP A 75 -1.19 -3.26 5.59
N SER A 76 -0.33 -4.23 5.30
CA SER A 76 1.04 -3.97 4.82
C SER A 76 1.04 -3.14 3.52
N LEU A 77 0.23 -3.48 2.51
CA LEU A 77 0.11 -2.68 1.29
C LEU A 77 -0.28 -1.23 1.60
N SER A 78 -1.19 -1.03 2.54
CA SER A 78 -1.63 0.32 2.94
C SER A 78 -0.51 1.17 3.51
N GLU A 79 0.45 0.57 4.24
CA GLU A 79 1.64 1.27 4.74
C GLU A 79 2.53 1.72 3.57
N PHE A 80 2.81 0.84 2.60
CA PHE A 80 3.61 1.19 1.43
C PHE A 80 2.99 2.37 0.66
N LEU A 81 1.69 2.33 0.40
CA LEU A 81 0.97 3.41 -0.28
C LEU A 81 0.94 4.70 0.55
N TYR A 82 0.79 4.60 1.87
CA TYR A 82 0.79 5.77 2.75
C TYR A 82 2.13 6.52 2.69
N TYR A 83 3.26 5.81 2.62
CA TYR A 83 4.60 6.42 2.51
C TYR A 83 4.93 6.98 1.11
N GLU A 84 4.04 6.81 0.14
CA GLU A 84 4.10 7.52 -1.14
C GLU A 84 3.39 8.87 -1.11
N LEU A 85 2.56 9.13 -0.08
CA LEU A 85 1.93 10.43 0.11
C LEU A 85 2.95 11.47 0.59
N GLY A 86 2.70 12.73 0.22
CA GLY A 86 3.52 13.88 0.58
C GLY A 86 4.77 14.06 -0.29
N ILE A 87 5.03 13.17 -1.26
CA ILE A 87 6.16 13.29 -2.19
C ILE A 87 5.91 14.41 -3.21
N SER A 88 4.74 14.40 -3.85
CA SER A 88 4.30 15.48 -4.75
C SER A 88 2.78 15.52 -4.83
N THR A 89 2.23 16.63 -5.34
CA THR A 89 0.78 16.79 -5.55
C THR A 89 0.25 15.75 -6.53
N GLU A 90 0.97 15.50 -7.61
CA GLU A 90 0.60 14.52 -8.64
C GLU A 90 0.59 13.10 -8.05
N ARG A 91 1.62 12.76 -7.25
CA ARG A 91 1.68 11.46 -6.57
C ARG A 91 0.52 11.28 -5.60
N ASN A 92 0.17 12.33 -4.87
CA ASN A 92 -0.95 12.30 -3.93
C ASN A 92 -2.27 12.03 -4.65
N GLN A 93 -2.52 12.68 -5.80
CA GLN A 93 -3.75 12.49 -6.58
C GLN A 93 -3.90 11.04 -7.08
N ILE A 94 -2.78 10.38 -7.40
CA ILE A 94 -2.77 8.99 -7.87
C ILE A 94 -2.97 8.01 -6.71
N ILE A 95 -2.29 8.23 -5.58
CA ILE A 95 -2.18 7.25 -4.49
C ILE A 95 -3.30 7.40 -3.46
N ALA A 96 -3.71 8.62 -3.13
CA ALA A 96 -4.71 8.88 -2.09
C ALA A 96 -6.05 8.15 -2.33
N PRO A 97 -6.63 8.16 -3.55
CA PRO A 97 -7.87 7.40 -3.80
C PRO A 97 -7.69 5.89 -3.66
N LYS A 98 -6.54 5.35 -4.09
CA LYS A 98 -6.23 3.91 -4.05
C LYS A 98 -6.04 3.42 -2.63
N LEU A 99 -5.32 4.20 -1.82
CA LEU A 99 -5.16 3.94 -0.40
C LEU A 99 -6.52 4.00 0.33
N ASN A 100 -7.39 4.95 -0.05
CA ASN A 100 -8.73 5.00 0.51
C ASN A 100 -9.56 3.73 0.20
N LEU A 101 -9.47 3.21 -1.04
CA LEU A 101 -10.12 1.95 -1.41
C LEU A 101 -9.61 0.77 -0.58
N VAL A 102 -8.30 0.66 -0.36
CA VAL A 102 -7.72 -0.40 0.50
C VAL A 102 -8.29 -0.31 1.92
N TYR A 103 -8.38 0.89 2.50
CA TYR A 103 -8.96 1.06 3.83
C TYR A 103 -10.46 0.76 3.87
N GLN A 104 -11.22 1.13 2.85
CA GLN A 104 -12.64 0.77 2.74
C GLN A 104 -12.81 -0.74 2.65
N TYR A 105 -12.03 -1.42 1.81
CA TYR A 105 -12.07 -2.87 1.66
C TYR A 105 -11.72 -3.60 2.96
N LEU A 106 -10.69 -3.15 3.68
CA LEU A 106 -10.34 -3.67 5.01
C LEU A 106 -11.48 -3.50 6.04
N ALA A 107 -12.16 -2.36 6.02
CA ALA A 107 -13.28 -2.09 6.91
C ALA A 107 -14.51 -2.95 6.56
N ASP A 108 -14.86 -3.04 5.28
CA ASP A 108 -16.08 -3.69 4.81
C ASP A 108 -15.97 -5.22 4.82
N GLN A 109 -14.88 -5.77 4.30
CA GLN A 109 -14.70 -7.22 4.15
C GLN A 109 -14.14 -7.88 5.41
N HIS A 110 -13.23 -7.22 6.11
CA HIS A 110 -12.54 -7.81 7.26
C HIS A 110 -13.05 -7.27 8.61
N LYS A 111 -13.95 -6.28 8.61
CA LYS A 111 -14.45 -5.59 9.82
C LYS A 111 -13.32 -4.99 10.66
N ILE A 112 -12.18 -4.70 10.01
CA ILE A 112 -11.02 -4.14 10.66
C ILE A 112 -11.14 -2.61 10.56
N VAL A 113 -11.64 -2.00 11.62
CA VAL A 113 -11.60 -0.54 11.79
C VAL A 113 -10.41 -0.22 12.68
N HIS A 114 -9.21 -0.12 12.09
CA HIS A 114 -8.06 0.39 12.82
C HIS A 114 -8.27 1.90 13.10
N LEU A 115 -8.20 2.29 14.37
CA LEU A 115 -8.21 3.70 14.80
C LEU A 115 -7.17 4.54 14.04
N VAL A 116 -6.05 3.93 13.67
CA VAL A 116 -5.00 4.51 12.82
C VAL A 116 -5.51 4.80 11.40
N ASN A 117 -6.25 3.88 10.79
CA ASN A 117 -6.82 4.05 9.45
C ASN A 117 -7.85 5.18 9.43
N LEU A 118 -8.63 5.34 10.50
CA LEU A 118 -9.59 6.45 10.63
C LEU A 118 -8.89 7.83 10.72
N HIS A 119 -7.74 7.90 11.40
CA HIS A 119 -6.93 9.12 11.44
C HIS A 119 -6.27 9.39 10.08
N ARG A 120 -5.70 8.37 9.44
CA ARG A 120 -5.08 8.47 8.12
C ARG A 120 -6.09 8.79 7.01
N GLN A 121 -7.31 8.29 7.08
CA GLN A 121 -8.40 8.68 6.17
C GLN A 121 -8.71 10.17 6.24
N LYS A 122 -8.65 10.78 7.44
CA LYS A 122 -8.80 12.25 7.57
C LYS A 122 -7.65 13.02 6.95
N THR A 123 -6.43 12.48 6.99
CA THR A 123 -5.27 13.04 6.29
C THR A 123 -5.38 12.88 4.78
N ILE A 124 -5.87 11.73 4.30
CA ILE A 124 -6.11 11.45 2.88
C ILE A 124 -7.15 12.41 2.29
N GLN A 125 -8.21 12.74 3.03
CA GLN A 125 -9.21 13.73 2.61
C GLN A 125 -8.63 15.13 2.34
N GLN A 126 -7.41 15.44 2.78
CA GLN A 126 -6.75 16.71 2.47
C GLN A 126 -6.18 16.75 1.05
N TYR A 127 -6.10 15.60 0.38
CA TYR A 127 -5.49 15.41 -0.94
C TYR A 127 -6.51 15.02 -2.04
N ILE A 128 -7.78 14.82 -1.66
CA ILE A 128 -8.92 14.51 -2.54
C ILE A 128 -9.82 15.75 -2.58
#